data_AF-A0A2E4EE89-F1
#
_entry.id   AF-A0A2E4EE89-F1
#
_cell.length_a   1.000
_cell.length_b   1.000
_cell.length_c   1.000
_cell.angle_alpha   90.00
_cell.angle_beta   90.00
_cell.angle_gamma   90.00
#
_symmetry.space_group_name_H-M   'P 1'
#
loop_
_entity.id
_entity.type
_entity.pdbx_description
1 polymer ?
#
loop_
_entity_poly.entity_id
_entity_poly.type
_entity_poly.pdbx_seq_one_letter_code
_entity_poly.pdbx_strand_id
1 'polypeptide(L)'
;MELIKGWIINHLEYLLASLFMLVGVALVGEFGVPWDEYYLRENAVRNLNWIQSFFTGEYSKGQIFQGNVDEHGPIIQLFILGIEKLLNPKDLAGVIWLRHFVGYAICVLGIFYLIKLMKLVEFKTWQILIGIVAISLHPRIFGHSFFNSKDTVLMYLFVVNSYYLLRYLERRNWIDLAIFSILSALITDIRMIGAVFPLYLVGHVAVSRLRSSEFKVLYLQLLLFGTLFLFSTYLFWPFLWDNPFIIIDKIKALSVAKQPNLTFFEGTYYVANELPWYYLPKFIFITTPIHSLVLLGLLILSPFMLFGKKPDGILNLLGVSWTITLLAFFSVIVFSPVLYNGWRHFQFIWPFLILPGVFSLGQILKMLRTSLGINKGIAFLVSTYSIYLLYSFFPYSHCYFNSTVERPSINYEVDYWGLSFKEAFNWLEAKQTGKKANVWVSDKPGKLNYELSNEAYKDGNRLTPDIQQADFIVTNYCHFETIDGQVWNQLRVGNTFPYNLPETYKIERSGVDILSIYRNSN
;
A
#
# COMPACT_ATOMS: atom_id res chain seq x y z
N MET A 1 8.84 -36.62 -18.56
CA MET A 1 9.06 -36.12 -17.18
C MET A 1 10.20 -35.12 -17.09
N GLU A 2 11.36 -35.34 -17.74
CA GLU A 2 12.49 -34.39 -17.71
C GLU A 2 12.22 -33.06 -18.41
N LEU A 3 11.50 -33.06 -19.55
CA LEU A 3 11.09 -31.82 -20.24
C LEU A 3 10.23 -30.92 -19.36
N ILE A 4 9.30 -31.51 -18.60
CA ILE A 4 8.44 -30.79 -17.64
C ILE A 4 9.29 -30.25 -16.49
N LYS A 5 10.20 -31.05 -15.93
CA LYS A 5 11.13 -30.59 -14.89
C LYS A 5 12.01 -29.43 -15.37
N GLY A 6 12.56 -29.51 -16.58
CA GLY A 6 13.35 -28.44 -17.18
C GLY A 6 12.55 -27.15 -17.40
N TRP A 7 11.31 -27.28 -17.88
CA TRP A 7 10.42 -26.12 -18.06
C TRP A 7 10.07 -25.44 -16.72
N ILE A 8 9.73 -26.22 -15.70
CA ILE A 8 9.41 -25.73 -14.34
C ILE A 8 10.59 -24.94 -13.76
N ILE A 9 11.80 -25.50 -13.85
CA ILE A 9 13.01 -24.87 -13.30
C ILE A 9 13.28 -23.52 -13.99
N ASN A 10 13.00 -23.41 -15.29
CA ASN A 10 13.24 -22.21 -16.07
C ASN A 10 12.17 -21.11 -15.90
N HIS A 11 11.04 -21.41 -15.24
CA HIS A 11 9.92 -20.49 -15.07
C HIS A 11 9.45 -20.37 -13.62
N LEU A 12 10.32 -20.71 -12.66
CA LEU A 12 9.98 -20.74 -11.23
C LEU A 12 9.46 -19.39 -10.70
N GLU A 13 9.99 -18.29 -11.21
CA GLU A 13 9.53 -16.94 -10.87
C GLU A 13 8.07 -16.68 -11.28
N TYR A 14 7.63 -17.21 -12.43
CA TYR A 14 6.25 -17.08 -12.87
C TYR A 14 5.34 -18.03 -12.10
N LEU A 15 5.82 -19.23 -11.75
CA LEU A 15 5.07 -20.15 -10.89
C LEU A 15 4.83 -19.53 -9.50
N LEU A 16 5.83 -18.84 -8.94
CA LEU A 16 5.68 -18.11 -7.68
C LEU A 16 4.65 -16.98 -7.79
N ALA A 17 4.68 -16.19 -8.86
CA ALA A 17 3.66 -15.16 -9.11
C ALA A 17 2.25 -15.75 -9.30
N SER A 18 2.13 -16.87 -10.00
CA SER A 18 0.86 -17.60 -10.15
C SER A 18 0.37 -18.19 -8.82
N LEU A 19 1.27 -18.70 -7.98
CA LEU A 19 0.92 -19.16 -6.64
C LEU A 19 0.40 -18.01 -5.78
N PHE A 20 1.05 -16.84 -5.84
CA PHE A 20 0.57 -15.63 -5.19
C PHE A 20 -0.86 -15.30 -5.66
N MET A 21 -1.14 -15.36 -6.97
CA MET A 21 -2.49 -15.16 -7.49
C MET A 21 -3.52 -16.13 -6.87
N LEU A 22 -3.20 -17.43 -6.82
CA LEU A 22 -4.09 -18.46 -6.27
C LEU A 22 -4.35 -18.27 -4.77
N VAL A 23 -3.31 -17.91 -4.01
CA VAL A 23 -3.42 -17.56 -2.59
C VAL A 23 -4.38 -16.38 -2.40
N GLY A 24 -4.34 -15.39 -3.30
CA GLY A 24 -5.28 -14.27 -3.34
C GLY A 24 -6.74 -14.68 -3.35
N VAL A 25 -7.07 -15.54 -4.31
CA VAL A 25 -8.43 -16.07 -4.51
C VAL A 25 -8.93 -16.79 -3.26
N ALA A 26 -8.06 -17.55 -2.59
CA ALA A 26 -8.44 -18.33 -1.41
C ALA A 26 -8.60 -17.48 -0.14
N LEU A 27 -7.85 -16.38 -0.01
CA LEU A 27 -7.74 -15.64 1.25
C LEU A 27 -8.48 -14.31 1.28
N VAL A 28 -8.99 -13.82 0.14
CA VAL A 28 -9.67 -12.51 0.07
C VAL A 28 -10.83 -12.37 1.06
N GLY A 29 -11.55 -13.48 1.29
CA GLY A 29 -12.68 -13.53 2.20
C GLY A 29 -12.31 -13.46 3.67
N GLU A 30 -11.04 -13.66 4.03
CA GLU A 30 -10.57 -13.69 5.43
C GLU A 30 -10.46 -12.29 6.04
N PHE A 31 -10.24 -11.26 5.21
CA PHE A 31 -10.08 -9.88 5.66
C PHE A 31 -11.42 -9.20 5.98
N GLY A 32 -11.45 -8.43 7.06
CA GLY A 32 -12.55 -7.55 7.45
C GLY A 32 -12.65 -6.28 6.59
N VAL A 33 -13.56 -5.38 6.95
CA VAL A 33 -13.72 -4.10 6.26
C VAL A 33 -12.77 -3.05 6.85
N PRO A 34 -11.83 -2.49 6.05
CA PRO A 34 -10.90 -1.47 6.55
C PRO A 34 -11.51 -0.07 6.56
N TRP A 35 -10.81 0.89 7.19
CA TRP A 35 -11.19 2.30 7.26
C TRP A 35 -11.56 2.95 5.92
N ASP A 36 -10.71 2.78 4.89
CA ASP A 36 -10.80 3.57 3.66
C ASP A 36 -11.82 3.02 2.65
N GLU A 37 -12.29 1.77 2.80
CA GLU A 37 -13.05 1.06 1.76
C GLU A 37 -14.31 1.81 1.32
N TYR A 38 -15.12 2.24 2.29
CA TYR A 38 -16.36 2.97 2.00
C TYR A 38 -16.10 4.37 1.45
N TYR A 39 -15.10 5.08 1.98
CA TYR A 39 -14.77 6.43 1.51
C TYR A 39 -14.29 6.40 0.05
N LEU A 40 -13.44 5.44 -0.29
CA LEU A 40 -12.94 5.25 -1.65
C LEU A 40 -14.06 4.84 -2.62
N ARG A 41 -14.97 3.95 -2.18
CA ARG A 41 -16.16 3.58 -2.96
C ARG A 41 -17.10 4.76 -3.17
N GLU A 42 -17.38 5.53 -2.11
CA GLU A 42 -18.23 6.71 -2.18
C GLU A 42 -17.64 7.77 -3.12
N ASN A 43 -16.33 8.00 -3.05
CA ASN A 43 -15.64 8.90 -3.98
C ASN A 43 -15.81 8.47 -5.44
N ALA A 44 -15.72 7.16 -5.74
CA ALA A 44 -15.99 6.65 -7.09
C ALA A 44 -17.44 6.86 -7.52
N VAL A 45 -18.42 6.64 -6.64
CA VAL A 45 -19.84 6.85 -6.93
C VAL A 45 -20.11 8.34 -7.23
N ARG A 46 -19.55 9.25 -6.43
CA ARG A 46 -19.66 10.70 -6.66
C ARG A 46 -19.05 11.10 -8.01
N ASN A 47 -17.87 10.59 -8.35
CA ASN A 47 -17.25 10.87 -9.64
C ASN A 47 -18.07 10.30 -10.82
N LEU A 48 -18.68 9.12 -10.66
CA LEU A 48 -19.58 8.57 -11.68
C LEU A 48 -20.83 9.45 -11.87
N ASN A 49 -21.43 9.91 -10.79
CA ASN A 49 -22.57 10.84 -10.84
C ASN A 49 -22.16 12.17 -11.50
N TRP A 50 -20.94 12.64 -11.24
CA TRP A 50 -20.42 13.85 -11.89
C TRP A 50 -20.18 13.65 -13.39
N ILE A 51 -19.62 12.51 -13.80
CA ILE A 51 -19.47 12.18 -15.22
C ILE A 51 -20.83 12.27 -15.93
N GLN A 52 -21.88 11.70 -15.35
CA GLN A 52 -23.23 11.75 -15.91
C GLN A 52 -23.78 13.18 -15.95
N SER A 53 -23.68 13.89 -14.81
CA SER A 53 -24.21 15.25 -14.66
C SER A 53 -23.49 16.28 -15.52
N PHE A 54 -22.21 16.07 -15.82
CA PHE A 54 -21.44 16.94 -16.71
C PHE A 54 -22.03 16.99 -18.13
N PHE A 55 -22.58 15.87 -18.62
CA PHE A 55 -23.20 15.80 -19.94
C PHE A 55 -24.70 16.14 -19.92
N THR A 56 -25.41 15.87 -18.82
CA THR A 56 -26.87 16.14 -18.73
C THR A 56 -27.21 17.52 -18.18
N GLY A 57 -26.31 18.13 -17.41
CA GLY A 57 -26.57 19.37 -16.67
C GLY A 57 -27.49 19.21 -15.45
N GLU A 58 -27.78 17.97 -15.02
CA GLU A 58 -28.76 17.70 -13.96
C GLU A 58 -28.33 18.22 -12.58
N TYR A 59 -27.05 18.05 -12.23
CA TYR A 59 -26.47 18.53 -10.98
C TYR A 59 -25.17 19.29 -11.22
N SER A 60 -24.96 20.34 -10.44
CA SER A 60 -23.68 21.05 -10.39
C SER A 60 -22.64 20.25 -9.60
N LYS A 61 -21.35 20.51 -9.88
CA LYS A 61 -20.22 19.92 -9.16
C LYS A 61 -20.32 20.10 -7.64
N GLY A 62 -20.73 21.30 -7.21
CA GLY A 62 -20.89 21.62 -5.78
C GLY A 62 -22.00 20.82 -5.10
N GLN A 63 -23.02 20.38 -5.84
CA GLN A 63 -24.08 19.52 -5.29
C GLN A 63 -23.60 18.07 -5.11
N ILE A 64 -22.73 17.57 -5.98
CA ILE A 64 -22.23 16.18 -5.93
C ILE A 64 -21.07 16.04 -4.95
N PHE A 65 -20.14 16.99 -4.97
CA PHE A 65 -18.94 16.96 -4.15
C PHE A 65 -19.12 17.83 -2.90
N GLN A 66 -20.01 17.40 -2.00
CA GLN A 66 -20.23 18.04 -0.70
C GLN A 66 -19.39 17.40 0.43
N GLY A 67 -19.03 18.19 1.44
CA GLY A 67 -18.28 17.73 2.61
C GLY A 67 -16.79 17.49 2.34
N ASN A 68 -16.19 16.50 3.02
CA ASN A 68 -14.81 16.09 2.76
C ASN A 68 -14.72 15.37 1.41
N VAL A 69 -14.36 16.13 0.37
CA VAL A 69 -14.08 15.60 -0.96
C VAL A 69 -12.68 15.01 -0.95
N ASP A 70 -12.58 13.72 -1.27
CA ASP A 70 -11.29 13.06 -1.44
C ASP A 70 -10.48 13.80 -2.52
N GLU A 71 -9.29 14.26 -2.16
CA GLU A 71 -8.47 15.15 -2.98
C GLU A 71 -7.66 14.39 -4.05
N HIS A 72 -7.93 13.10 -4.18
CA HIS A 72 -7.27 12.19 -5.08
C HIS A 72 -8.14 11.85 -6.28
N GLY A 73 -7.46 11.53 -7.37
CA GLY A 73 -8.09 11.07 -8.59
C GLY A 73 -8.76 9.70 -8.42
N PRO A 74 -9.90 9.47 -9.11
CA PRO A 74 -10.77 8.33 -8.84
C PRO A 74 -10.54 7.12 -9.75
N ILE A 75 -9.58 7.11 -10.69
CA ILE A 75 -9.63 6.19 -11.84
C ILE A 75 -9.62 4.71 -11.46
N ILE A 76 -8.80 4.32 -10.49
CA ILE A 76 -8.76 2.94 -9.98
C ILE A 76 -10.07 2.60 -9.27
N GLN A 77 -10.63 3.54 -8.51
CA GLN A 77 -11.88 3.32 -7.78
C GLN A 77 -13.08 3.26 -8.72
N LEU A 78 -13.09 4.04 -9.80
CA LEU A 78 -14.05 3.94 -10.89
C LEU A 78 -13.96 2.61 -11.62
N PHE A 79 -12.73 2.13 -11.88
CA PHE A 79 -12.52 0.81 -12.47
C PHE A 79 -13.09 -0.31 -11.59
N ILE A 80 -12.78 -0.28 -10.29
CA ILE A 80 -13.32 -1.25 -9.31
C ILE A 80 -14.85 -1.15 -9.25
N LEU A 81 -15.42 0.07 -9.20
CA LEU A 81 -16.87 0.29 -9.19
C LEU A 81 -17.54 -0.21 -10.48
N GLY A 82 -16.89 -0.08 -11.64
CA GLY A 82 -17.38 -0.62 -12.90
C GLY A 82 -17.51 -2.14 -12.87
N ILE A 83 -16.52 -2.84 -12.31
CA ILE A 83 -16.57 -4.29 -12.10
C ILE A 83 -17.65 -4.65 -11.07
N GLU A 84 -17.76 -3.88 -10.00
CA GLU A 84 -18.80 -4.03 -8.98
C GLU A 84 -20.21 -3.98 -9.59
N LYS A 85 -20.49 -2.96 -10.41
CA LYS A 85 -21.78 -2.83 -11.11
C LYS A 85 -22.02 -3.93 -12.14
N LEU A 86 -20.96 -4.41 -12.82
CA LEU A 86 -21.06 -5.48 -13.81
C LEU A 86 -21.42 -6.83 -13.17
N LEU A 87 -20.79 -7.17 -12.04
CA LEU A 87 -20.99 -8.45 -11.36
C LEU A 87 -22.17 -8.42 -10.39
N ASN A 88 -22.60 -7.23 -9.96
CA ASN A 88 -23.75 -6.99 -9.10
C ASN A 88 -23.84 -7.94 -7.88
N PRO A 89 -22.86 -7.92 -6.95
CA PRO A 89 -22.89 -8.76 -5.76
C PRO A 89 -24.17 -8.53 -4.93
N LYS A 90 -24.71 -9.61 -4.34
CA LYS A 90 -26.02 -9.58 -3.67
C LYS A 90 -26.00 -8.98 -2.26
N ASP A 91 -24.89 -9.09 -1.56
CA ASP A 91 -24.73 -8.68 -0.17
C ASP A 91 -23.48 -7.82 0.03
N LEU A 92 -23.39 -7.22 1.21
CA LEU A 92 -22.28 -6.33 1.57
C LEU A 92 -20.94 -7.07 1.55
N ALA A 93 -20.88 -8.29 2.06
CA ALA A 93 -19.66 -9.10 2.08
C ALA A 93 -19.13 -9.35 0.65
N GLY A 94 -20.01 -9.72 -0.29
CA GLY A 94 -19.68 -9.91 -1.69
C GLY A 94 -19.17 -8.64 -2.36
N VAL A 95 -19.73 -7.47 -2.03
CA VAL A 95 -19.21 -6.17 -2.51
C VAL A 95 -17.79 -5.94 -2.00
N ILE A 96 -17.54 -6.08 -0.69
CA ILE A 96 -16.23 -5.83 -0.09
C ILE A 96 -15.17 -6.78 -0.64
N TRP A 97 -15.45 -8.09 -0.67
CA TRP A 97 -14.48 -9.07 -1.13
C TRP A 97 -14.21 -9.00 -2.62
N LEU A 98 -15.19 -8.58 -3.43
CA LEU A 98 -14.94 -8.28 -4.84
C LEU A 98 -13.93 -7.13 -4.98
N ARG A 99 -14.10 -6.05 -4.21
CA ARG A 99 -13.20 -4.90 -4.25
C ARG A 99 -11.79 -5.25 -3.81
N HIS A 100 -11.68 -6.01 -2.72
CA HIS A 100 -10.42 -6.61 -2.26
C HIS A 100 -9.76 -7.46 -3.37
N PHE A 101 -10.51 -8.34 -4.02
CA PHE A 101 -10.01 -9.20 -5.08
C PHE A 101 -9.49 -8.40 -6.28
N VAL A 102 -10.22 -7.38 -6.73
CA VAL A 102 -9.80 -6.54 -7.86
C VAL A 102 -8.52 -5.78 -7.52
N GLY A 103 -8.43 -5.18 -6.32
CA GLY A 103 -7.20 -4.51 -5.85
C GLY A 103 -6.01 -5.47 -5.80
N TYR A 104 -6.21 -6.68 -5.28
CA TYR A 104 -5.21 -7.73 -5.25
C TYR A 104 -4.77 -8.18 -6.65
N ALA A 105 -5.70 -8.34 -7.58
CA ALA A 105 -5.40 -8.73 -8.96
C ALA A 105 -4.50 -7.69 -9.67
N ILE A 106 -4.68 -6.40 -9.39
CA ILE A 106 -3.79 -5.34 -9.87
C ILE A 106 -2.38 -5.49 -9.27
N CYS A 107 -2.29 -5.82 -7.97
CA CYS A 107 -1.01 -6.08 -7.31
C CYS A 107 -0.29 -7.29 -7.94
N VAL A 108 -1.01 -8.39 -8.20
CA VAL A 108 -0.48 -9.59 -8.89
C VAL A 108 0.06 -9.24 -10.28
N LEU A 109 -0.68 -8.44 -11.06
CA LEU A 109 -0.19 -7.95 -12.36
C LEU A 109 1.14 -7.20 -12.20
N GLY A 110 1.25 -6.39 -11.16
CA GLY A 110 2.50 -5.74 -10.76
C GLY A 110 3.66 -6.69 -10.53
N ILE A 111 3.44 -7.85 -9.89
CA ILE A 111 4.47 -8.88 -9.68
C ILE A 111 4.96 -9.46 -11.02
N PHE A 112 4.05 -9.70 -11.98
CA PHE A 112 4.46 -10.13 -13.32
C PHE A 112 5.33 -9.07 -14.02
N TYR A 113 5.01 -7.79 -13.85
CA TYR A 113 5.84 -6.70 -14.35
C TYR A 113 7.15 -6.52 -13.58
N LEU A 114 7.19 -6.84 -12.29
CA LEU A 114 8.44 -6.91 -11.50
C LEU A 114 9.38 -7.95 -12.10
N ILE A 115 8.88 -9.14 -12.42
CA ILE A 115 9.66 -10.18 -13.12
C ILE A 115 10.18 -9.65 -14.46
N LYS A 116 9.31 -9.03 -15.26
CA LYS A 116 9.69 -8.47 -16.56
C LYS A 116 10.74 -7.36 -16.43
N LEU A 117 10.61 -6.48 -15.43
CA LEU A 117 11.56 -5.42 -15.11
C LEU A 117 12.92 -6.00 -14.75
N MET A 118 12.96 -6.97 -13.83
CA MET A 118 14.23 -7.59 -13.41
C MET A 118 14.89 -8.38 -14.54
N LYS A 119 14.12 -9.03 -15.42
CA LYS A 119 14.63 -9.68 -16.62
C LYS A 119 15.16 -8.68 -17.67
N LEU A 120 14.49 -7.55 -17.84
CA LEU A 120 14.92 -6.48 -18.76
C LEU A 120 16.34 -6.02 -18.42
N VAL A 121 16.64 -5.91 -17.13
CA VAL A 121 17.97 -5.49 -16.63
C VAL A 121 18.89 -6.66 -16.26
N GLU A 122 18.63 -7.84 -16.83
CA GLU A 122 19.49 -9.03 -16.78
C GLU A 122 19.76 -9.63 -15.38
N PHE A 123 18.82 -9.51 -14.44
CA PHE A 123 18.93 -10.21 -13.17
C PHE A 123 18.86 -11.73 -13.37
N LYS A 124 19.70 -12.46 -12.64
CA LYS A 124 19.66 -13.94 -12.64
C LYS A 124 18.39 -14.44 -11.95
N THR A 125 17.90 -15.63 -12.30
CA THR A 125 16.69 -16.23 -11.71
C THR A 125 16.68 -16.21 -10.17
N TRP A 126 17.80 -16.55 -9.52
CA TRP A 126 17.86 -16.52 -8.04
C TRP A 126 17.73 -15.09 -7.47
N GLN A 127 18.23 -14.07 -8.19
CA GLN A 127 18.05 -12.67 -7.79
C GLN A 127 16.60 -12.24 -7.99
N ILE A 128 15.97 -12.68 -9.09
CA ILE A 128 14.54 -12.45 -9.36
C ILE A 128 13.69 -13.03 -8.22
N LEU A 129 13.96 -14.27 -7.80
CA LEU A 129 13.23 -14.89 -6.70
C LEU A 129 13.40 -14.11 -5.38
N ILE A 130 14.63 -13.71 -5.03
CA ILE A 130 14.86 -12.88 -3.84
C ILE A 130 14.12 -11.54 -3.95
N GLY A 131 14.16 -10.89 -5.11
CA GLY A 131 13.47 -9.62 -5.33
C GLY A 131 11.96 -9.73 -5.18
N ILE A 132 11.33 -10.74 -5.82
CA ILE A 132 9.89 -10.99 -5.68
C ILE A 132 9.52 -11.23 -4.22
N VAL A 133 10.29 -12.09 -3.53
CA VAL A 133 10.01 -12.44 -2.13
C VAL A 133 10.17 -11.23 -1.21
N ALA A 134 11.30 -10.54 -1.28
CA ALA A 134 11.56 -9.38 -0.42
C ALA A 134 10.60 -8.20 -0.68
N ILE A 135 10.09 -8.06 -1.92
CA ILE A 135 9.12 -7.02 -2.26
C ILE A 135 7.69 -7.44 -1.89
N SER A 136 7.26 -8.61 -2.39
CA SER A 136 5.84 -9.01 -2.40
C SER A 136 5.43 -9.84 -1.19
N LEU A 137 6.37 -10.59 -0.60
CA LEU A 137 6.15 -11.35 0.64
C LEU A 137 6.65 -10.60 1.88
N HIS A 138 6.99 -9.31 1.76
CA HIS A 138 7.13 -8.44 2.92
C HIS A 138 5.78 -8.44 3.66
N PRO A 139 5.70 -8.83 4.95
CA PRO A 139 4.43 -9.07 5.63
C PRO A 139 3.42 -7.93 5.48
N ARG A 140 3.87 -6.68 5.66
CA ARG A 140 2.99 -5.51 5.49
C ARG A 140 2.51 -5.27 4.06
N ILE A 141 3.36 -5.49 3.06
CA ILE A 141 2.99 -5.34 1.65
C ILE A 141 2.03 -6.46 1.24
N PHE A 142 2.31 -7.69 1.69
CA PHE A 142 1.44 -8.84 1.46
C PHE A 142 0.04 -8.60 2.01
N GLY A 143 -0.08 -8.26 3.30
CA GLY A 143 -1.37 -7.98 3.91
C GLY A 143 -2.11 -6.85 3.20
N HIS A 144 -1.44 -5.72 2.96
CA HIS A 144 -2.06 -4.58 2.29
C HIS A 144 -2.54 -4.88 0.86
N SER A 145 -1.91 -5.81 0.14
CA SER A 145 -2.30 -6.12 -1.23
C SER A 145 -3.75 -6.61 -1.35
N PHE A 146 -4.35 -7.10 -0.26
CA PHE A 146 -5.73 -7.57 -0.25
C PHE A 146 -6.77 -6.46 -0.11
N PHE A 147 -6.47 -5.35 0.55
CA PHE A 147 -7.50 -4.38 0.94
C PHE A 147 -7.09 -2.91 0.70
N ASN A 148 -5.79 -2.63 0.56
CA ASN A 148 -5.30 -1.29 0.25
C ASN A 148 -5.32 -1.04 -1.26
N SER A 149 -6.49 -0.69 -1.77
CA SER A 149 -6.72 -0.37 -3.19
C SER A 149 -6.09 0.96 -3.65
N LYS A 150 -5.28 1.61 -2.80
CA LYS A 150 -4.61 2.89 -3.09
C LYS A 150 -3.09 2.74 -3.06
N ASP A 151 -2.47 2.60 -1.89
CA ASP A 151 -1.00 2.75 -1.76
C ASP A 151 -0.23 1.54 -2.28
N THR A 152 -0.72 0.33 -2.01
CA THR A 152 -0.07 -0.89 -2.46
C THR A 152 -0.28 -1.11 -3.95
N VAL A 153 -1.48 -0.80 -4.46
CA VAL A 153 -1.75 -0.71 -5.90
C VAL A 153 -0.80 0.29 -6.58
N LEU A 154 -0.63 1.48 -5.99
CA LEU A 154 0.31 2.49 -6.47
C LEU A 154 1.75 1.96 -6.54
N MET A 155 2.23 1.27 -5.50
CA MET A 155 3.58 0.68 -5.49
C MET A 155 3.79 -0.26 -6.67
N TYR A 156 2.84 -1.15 -6.94
CA TYR A 156 2.95 -2.08 -8.06
C TYR A 156 2.84 -1.36 -9.42
N LEU A 157 2.01 -0.34 -9.54
CA LEU A 157 1.93 0.48 -10.75
C LEU A 157 3.21 1.29 -10.99
N PHE A 158 3.92 1.71 -9.94
CA PHE A 158 5.26 2.31 -10.06
C PHE A 158 6.25 1.32 -10.71
N VAL A 159 6.17 0.03 -10.38
CA VAL A 159 6.99 -1.02 -11.01
C VAL A 159 6.62 -1.18 -12.49
N VAL A 160 5.32 -1.26 -12.81
CA VAL A 160 4.83 -1.35 -14.19
C VAL A 160 5.29 -0.13 -15.00
N ASN A 161 5.14 1.08 -14.46
CA ASN A 161 5.55 2.31 -15.11
C ASN A 161 7.07 2.36 -15.33
N SER A 162 7.85 1.91 -14.35
CA SER A 162 9.32 1.81 -14.46
C SER A 162 9.75 0.81 -15.54
N TYR A 163 9.04 -0.30 -15.72
CA TYR A 163 9.31 -1.23 -16.81
C TYR A 163 9.17 -0.57 -18.19
N TYR A 164 8.08 0.18 -18.42
CA TYR A 164 7.89 0.89 -19.67
C TYR A 164 8.87 2.04 -19.85
N LEU A 165 9.22 2.76 -18.78
CA LEU A 165 10.26 3.78 -18.79
C LEU A 165 11.60 3.19 -19.25
N LEU A 166 12.08 2.12 -18.60
CA LEU A 166 13.38 1.52 -18.93
C LEU A 166 13.38 0.93 -20.35
N ARG A 167 12.28 0.27 -20.76
CA ARG A 167 12.15 -0.25 -22.12
C ARG A 167 12.20 0.88 -23.16
N TYR A 168 11.57 2.01 -22.86
CA TYR A 168 11.67 3.22 -23.68
C TYR A 168 13.10 3.77 -23.71
N LEU A 169 13.79 3.85 -22.57
CA LEU A 169 15.17 4.34 -22.51
C LEU A 169 16.14 3.48 -23.33
N GLU A 170 15.91 2.17 -23.39
CA GLU A 170 16.71 1.23 -24.19
C GLU A 170 16.36 1.27 -25.69
N ARG A 171 15.08 1.26 -26.03
CA ARG A 171 14.61 1.05 -27.42
C ARG A 171 14.21 2.32 -28.15
N ARG A 172 13.96 3.41 -27.42
CA ARG A 172 13.43 4.70 -27.92
C ARG A 172 12.13 4.56 -28.72
N ASN A 173 11.28 3.62 -28.34
CA ASN A 173 10.00 3.34 -29.00
C ASN A 173 8.88 4.27 -28.52
N TRP A 174 8.14 4.86 -29.46
CA TRP A 174 6.99 5.72 -29.21
C TRP A 174 5.81 5.03 -28.50
N ILE A 175 5.60 3.72 -28.72
CA ILE A 175 4.55 2.95 -28.03
C ILE A 175 4.89 2.84 -26.54
N ASP A 176 6.15 2.57 -26.22
CA ASP A 176 6.61 2.48 -24.83
C ASP A 176 6.48 3.83 -24.13
N LEU A 177 6.83 4.90 -24.83
CA LEU A 177 6.64 6.27 -24.35
C LEU A 177 5.17 6.59 -24.11
N ALA A 178 4.27 6.22 -25.04
CA ALA A 178 2.84 6.47 -24.89
C ALA A 178 2.25 5.72 -23.70
N ILE A 179 2.58 4.43 -23.55
CA ILE A 179 2.14 3.63 -22.39
C ILE A 179 2.70 4.20 -21.08
N PHE A 180 3.99 4.56 -21.06
CA PHE A 180 4.62 5.23 -19.93
C PHE A 180 3.94 6.57 -19.57
N SER A 181 3.51 7.35 -20.57
CA SER A 181 2.82 8.63 -20.36
C SER A 181 1.46 8.43 -19.70
N ILE A 182 0.67 7.49 -20.22
CA ILE A 182 -0.67 7.17 -19.71
C ILE A 182 -0.58 6.55 -18.31
N LEU A 183 0.36 5.63 -18.09
CA LEU A 183 0.62 5.06 -16.77
C LEU A 183 1.10 6.11 -15.77
N SER A 184 1.96 7.05 -16.19
CA SER A 184 2.38 8.18 -15.33
C SER A 184 1.20 9.06 -14.93
N ALA A 185 0.24 9.28 -15.83
CA ALA A 185 -0.99 10.00 -15.51
C ALA A 185 -1.85 9.22 -14.51
N LEU A 186 -2.02 7.90 -14.73
CA LEU A 186 -2.81 7.03 -13.85
C LEU A 186 -2.23 6.95 -12.43
N ILE A 187 -0.92 6.85 -12.26
CA ILE A 187 -0.31 6.86 -10.92
C ILE A 187 -0.43 8.24 -10.25
N THR A 188 -0.37 9.32 -11.03
CA THR A 188 -0.52 10.70 -10.53
C THR A 188 -1.96 10.96 -10.07
N ASP A 189 -2.94 10.37 -10.75
CA ASP A 189 -4.35 10.36 -10.37
C ASP A 189 -4.53 9.73 -8.99
N ILE A 190 -3.98 8.52 -8.77
CA ILE A 190 -4.06 7.84 -7.46
C ILE A 190 -3.39 8.66 -6.35
N ARG A 191 -2.17 9.16 -6.59
CA ARG A 191 -1.44 10.07 -5.69
C ARG A 191 -0.51 10.97 -6.48
N MET A 192 -0.48 12.26 -6.12
CA MET A 192 0.36 13.27 -6.79
C MET A 192 1.86 12.94 -6.83
N ILE A 193 2.37 12.09 -5.92
CA ILE A 193 3.76 11.62 -5.95
C ILE A 193 4.12 10.89 -7.26
N GLY A 194 3.13 10.37 -7.99
CA GLY A 194 3.29 9.83 -9.34
C GLY A 194 3.96 10.81 -10.33
N ALA A 195 3.86 12.12 -10.09
CA ALA A 195 4.51 13.16 -10.89
C ALA A 195 6.05 13.10 -10.85
N VAL A 196 6.64 12.27 -9.98
CA VAL A 196 8.09 12.00 -9.96
C VAL A 196 8.62 11.45 -11.29
N PHE A 197 7.82 10.68 -12.03
CA PHE A 197 8.22 10.11 -13.32
C PHE A 197 8.38 11.15 -14.44
N PRO A 198 7.41 12.08 -14.64
CA PRO A 198 7.62 13.26 -15.46
C PRO A 198 8.91 14.01 -15.13
N LEU A 199 9.17 14.27 -13.83
CA LEU A 199 10.38 14.99 -13.39
C LEU A 199 11.66 14.22 -13.74
N TYR A 200 11.67 12.90 -13.56
CA TYR A 200 12.78 12.06 -13.96
C TYR A 200 13.05 12.14 -15.47
N LEU A 201 12.00 12.04 -16.30
CA LEU A 201 12.16 12.09 -17.76
C LEU A 201 12.72 13.45 -18.21
N VAL A 202 12.21 14.56 -17.65
CA VAL A 202 12.71 15.92 -17.91
C VAL A 202 14.19 16.02 -17.54
N GLY A 203 14.56 15.57 -16.33
CA GLY A 203 15.95 15.56 -15.87
C GLY A 203 16.87 14.71 -16.76
N HIS A 204 16.41 13.52 -17.15
CA HIS A 204 17.13 12.64 -18.06
C HIS A 204 17.37 13.30 -19.42
N VAL A 205 16.35 13.95 -20.00
CA VAL A 205 16.47 14.69 -21.27
C VAL A 205 17.43 15.87 -21.14
N ALA A 206 17.37 16.63 -20.04
CA ALA A 206 18.27 17.75 -19.77
C ALA A 206 19.73 17.32 -19.69
N VAL A 207 20.03 16.21 -18.98
CA VAL A 207 21.39 15.65 -18.92
C VAL A 207 21.84 15.10 -20.27
N SER A 208 20.92 14.49 -21.03
CA SER A 208 21.23 13.96 -22.37
C SER A 208 21.59 15.08 -23.36
N ARG A 209 20.95 16.25 -23.26
CA ARG A 209 21.30 17.45 -24.05
C ARG A 209 22.75 17.88 -23.86
N LEU A 210 23.28 17.75 -22.64
CA LEU A 210 24.67 18.09 -22.34
C LEU A 210 25.67 17.10 -22.97
N ARG A 211 25.20 15.94 -23.45
CA ARG A 211 26.03 14.83 -23.93
C ARG A 211 25.89 14.53 -25.42
N SER A 212 24.80 14.92 -26.09
CA SER A 212 24.58 14.60 -27.51
C SER A 212 23.82 15.67 -28.29
N SER A 213 23.98 15.65 -29.61
CA SER A 213 23.33 16.55 -30.57
C SER A 213 21.90 16.11 -30.97
N GLU A 214 21.39 14.99 -30.47
CA GLU A 214 20.08 14.41 -30.83
C GLU A 214 18.87 15.11 -30.15
N PHE A 215 19.06 16.31 -29.62
CA PHE A 215 18.08 17.03 -28.80
C PHE A 215 16.72 17.24 -29.48
N LYS A 216 16.66 17.40 -30.81
CA LYS A 216 15.38 17.61 -31.53
C LYS A 216 14.43 16.41 -31.38
N VAL A 217 14.95 15.19 -31.44
CA VAL A 217 14.14 13.96 -31.29
C VAL A 217 13.65 13.83 -29.84
N LEU A 218 14.53 14.11 -28.87
CA LEU A 218 14.18 14.10 -27.45
C LEU A 218 13.11 15.16 -27.11
N TYR A 219 13.15 16.32 -27.77
CA TYR A 219 12.15 17.37 -27.57
C TYR A 219 10.76 16.95 -28.06
N LEU A 220 10.66 16.33 -29.24
CA LEU A 220 9.38 15.80 -29.74
C LEU A 220 8.84 14.68 -28.85
N GLN A 221 9.71 13.83 -28.32
CA GLN A 221 9.35 12.81 -27.34
C GLN A 221 8.84 13.43 -26.03
N LEU A 222 9.48 14.48 -25.53
CA LEU A 222 9.02 15.19 -24.34
C LEU A 222 7.67 15.86 -24.58
N LEU A 223 7.45 16.44 -25.76
CA LEU A 223 6.17 17.04 -26.14
C LEU A 223 5.05 15.98 -26.22
N LEU A 224 5.33 14.83 -26.85
CA LEU A 224 4.37 13.72 -26.90
C LEU A 224 4.05 13.23 -25.49
N PHE A 225 5.08 13.00 -24.67
CA PHE A 225 4.91 12.59 -23.28
C PHE A 225 4.05 13.58 -22.52
N GLY A 226 4.40 14.88 -22.56
CA GLY A 226 3.66 15.92 -21.86
C GLY A 226 2.20 16.02 -22.32
N THR A 227 1.96 15.91 -23.63
CA THR A 227 0.61 15.95 -24.20
C THR A 227 -0.22 14.76 -23.72
N LEU A 228 0.31 13.54 -23.84
CA LEU A 228 -0.40 12.32 -23.41
C LEU A 228 -0.60 12.30 -21.90
N PHE A 229 0.40 12.67 -21.12
CA PHE A 229 0.32 12.75 -19.67
C PHE A 229 -0.78 13.72 -19.24
N LEU A 230 -0.74 14.97 -19.71
CA LEU A 230 -1.73 15.99 -19.33
C LEU A 230 -3.14 15.63 -19.79
N PHE A 231 -3.27 15.14 -21.03
CA PHE A 231 -4.56 14.69 -21.56
C PHE A 231 -5.14 13.53 -20.75
N SER A 232 -4.32 12.52 -20.44
CA SER A 232 -4.76 11.37 -19.63
C SER A 232 -5.07 11.76 -18.19
N THR A 233 -4.30 12.65 -17.56
CA THR A 233 -4.60 13.15 -16.21
C THR A 233 -5.94 13.89 -16.18
N TYR A 234 -6.20 14.74 -17.17
CA TYR A 234 -7.49 15.40 -17.32
C TYR A 234 -8.63 14.38 -17.51
N LEU A 235 -8.43 13.38 -18.38
CA LEU A 235 -9.45 12.36 -18.66
C LEU A 235 -9.75 11.47 -17.43
N PHE A 236 -8.72 11.06 -16.69
CA PHE A 236 -8.84 10.17 -15.54
C PHE A 236 -9.42 10.83 -14.31
N TRP A 237 -9.40 12.17 -14.26
CA TRP A 237 -9.85 12.95 -13.12
C TRP A 237 -11.05 13.84 -13.47
N PRO A 238 -12.29 13.30 -13.51
CA PRO A 238 -13.51 14.05 -13.83
C PRO A 238 -13.70 15.34 -13.05
N PHE A 239 -13.23 15.39 -11.81
CA PHE A 239 -13.24 16.60 -10.99
C PHE A 239 -12.50 17.79 -11.65
N LEU A 240 -11.60 17.58 -12.61
CA LEU A 240 -10.87 18.64 -13.31
C LEU A 240 -11.58 19.15 -14.57
N TRP A 241 -12.70 18.54 -14.99
CA TRP A 241 -13.31 18.82 -16.30
C TRP A 241 -13.94 20.20 -16.44
N ASP A 242 -14.47 20.75 -15.35
CA ASP A 242 -15.04 22.10 -15.31
C ASP A 242 -13.97 23.18 -15.22
N ASN A 243 -12.97 22.96 -14.37
CA ASN A 243 -11.87 23.90 -14.13
C ASN A 243 -10.58 23.13 -13.78
N PRO A 244 -9.72 22.81 -14.75
CA PRO A 244 -8.51 22.03 -14.50
C PRO A 244 -7.47 22.78 -13.65
N PHE A 245 -7.52 24.12 -13.63
CA PHE A 245 -6.57 24.94 -12.86
C PHE A 245 -6.79 24.84 -11.35
N ILE A 246 -7.93 24.29 -10.89
CA ILE A 246 -8.21 24.04 -9.47
C ILE A 246 -7.19 23.09 -8.83
N ILE A 247 -6.45 22.33 -9.64
CA ILE A 247 -5.36 21.47 -9.16
C ILE A 247 -4.28 22.26 -8.42
N ILE A 248 -4.06 23.53 -8.76
CA ILE A 248 -3.11 24.41 -8.08
C ILE A 248 -3.55 24.66 -6.64
N ASP A 249 -4.84 24.92 -6.44
CA ASP A 249 -5.41 25.11 -5.11
C ASP A 249 -5.42 23.80 -4.32
N LYS A 250 -5.60 22.66 -4.98
CA LYS A 250 -5.49 21.34 -4.35
C LYS A 250 -4.07 20.99 -3.91
N ILE A 251 -3.06 21.32 -4.70
CA ILE A 251 -1.65 21.15 -4.30
C ILE A 251 -1.37 22.02 -3.05
N LYS A 252 -1.87 23.25 -3.00
CA LYS A 252 -1.76 24.11 -1.80
C LYS A 252 -2.53 23.52 -0.63
N ALA A 253 -3.76 23.05 -0.84
CA ALA A 253 -4.57 22.44 0.20
C ALA A 253 -3.87 21.22 0.80
N LEU A 254 -3.26 20.34 0.00
CA LEU A 254 -2.50 19.18 0.51
C LEU A 254 -1.30 19.55 1.40
N SER A 255 -0.69 20.72 1.18
CA SER A 255 0.39 21.24 2.03
C SER A 255 -0.11 21.82 3.35
N VAL A 256 -1.41 22.14 3.45
CA VAL A 256 -2.05 22.78 4.61
C VAL A 256 -3.02 21.83 5.33
N ALA A 257 -3.50 20.80 4.66
CA ALA A 257 -4.54 19.88 5.11
C ALA A 257 -4.07 19.16 6.37
N LYS A 258 -4.52 19.66 7.52
CA LYS A 258 -4.33 19.01 8.81
C LYS A 258 -5.28 17.81 8.85
N GLN A 259 -4.75 16.59 8.71
CA GLN A 259 -5.47 15.43 9.23
C GLN A 259 -5.61 15.65 10.74
N PRO A 260 -6.84 15.74 11.27
CA PRO A 260 -7.04 15.93 12.71
C PRO A 260 -6.73 14.66 13.50
N ASN A 261 -6.50 13.53 12.81
CA ASN A 261 -6.24 12.25 13.44
C ASN A 261 -4.82 12.20 14.01
N LEU A 262 -4.73 11.84 15.28
CA LEU A 262 -3.47 11.61 15.95
C LEU A 262 -2.86 10.28 15.51
N THR A 263 -1.53 10.23 15.47
CA THR A 263 -0.74 9.01 15.20
C THR A 263 -0.07 8.56 16.50
N PHE A 264 -0.32 7.31 16.91
CA PHE A 264 0.32 6.74 18.10
C PHE A 264 1.73 6.19 17.78
N PHE A 265 2.75 6.79 18.39
CA PHE A 265 4.15 6.49 18.14
C PHE A 265 5.01 6.65 19.40
N GLU A 266 5.86 5.65 19.67
CA GLU A 266 6.74 5.57 20.84
C GLU A 266 6.02 5.89 22.17
N GLY A 267 4.77 5.41 22.31
CA GLY A 267 3.98 5.59 23.53
C GLY A 267 3.28 6.94 23.66
N THR A 268 3.33 7.78 22.62
CA THR A 268 2.76 9.13 22.61
C THR A 268 1.90 9.37 21.37
N TYR A 269 0.87 10.19 21.49
CA TYR A 269 0.04 10.60 20.35
C TYR A 269 0.56 11.90 19.76
N TYR A 270 0.90 11.87 18.47
CA TYR A 270 1.35 13.03 17.71
C TYR A 270 0.25 13.52 16.78
N VAL A 271 0.15 14.83 16.59
CA VAL A 271 -0.54 15.35 15.40
C VAL A 271 0.28 14.95 14.18
N ALA A 272 -0.37 14.54 13.09
CA ALA A 272 0.29 13.91 11.95
C ALA A 272 1.39 14.75 11.24
N ASN A 273 1.41 16.07 11.46
CA ASN A 273 2.46 16.99 10.97
C ASN A 273 3.54 17.32 12.02
N GLU A 274 3.44 16.80 13.24
CA GLU A 274 4.38 17.00 14.35
C GLU A 274 5.20 15.75 14.66
N LEU A 275 5.09 14.71 13.83
CA LEU A 275 5.86 13.49 13.98
C LEU A 275 7.38 13.77 13.85
N PRO A 276 8.21 13.07 14.65
CA PRO A 276 9.65 13.26 14.57
C PRO A 276 10.19 12.86 13.20
N TRP A 277 11.25 13.52 12.73
CA TRP A 277 11.86 13.26 11.41
C TRP A 277 12.27 11.80 11.21
N TYR A 278 12.58 11.08 12.29
CA TYR A 278 12.99 9.68 12.26
C TYR A 278 11.81 8.70 12.26
N TYR A 279 10.56 9.17 12.31
CA TYR A 279 9.35 8.33 12.27
C TYR A 279 9.38 7.36 11.10
N LEU A 280 9.57 7.88 9.87
CA LEU A 280 9.54 7.06 8.66
C LEU A 280 10.69 6.03 8.61
N PRO A 281 11.98 6.43 8.81
CA PRO A 281 13.07 5.46 8.92
C PRO A 281 12.86 4.41 10.01
N LYS A 282 12.37 4.82 11.20
CA LYS A 282 12.11 3.90 12.32
C LYS A 282 11.02 2.90 11.97
N PHE A 283 9.89 3.36 11.41
CA PHE A 283 8.79 2.48 11.04
C PHE A 283 9.19 1.48 9.96
N ILE A 284 9.95 1.90 8.95
CA ILE A 284 10.53 0.96 7.97
C ILE A 284 11.40 -0.05 8.74
N PHE A 285 12.35 0.41 9.56
CA PHE A 285 13.26 -0.48 10.29
C PHE A 285 12.54 -1.52 11.15
N ILE A 286 11.62 -1.11 12.04
CA ILE A 286 10.97 -2.02 13.00
C ILE A 286 9.92 -2.94 12.37
N THR A 287 9.48 -2.66 11.15
CA THR A 287 8.44 -3.44 10.45
C THR A 287 8.96 -4.20 9.24
N THR A 288 10.27 -4.20 9.02
CA THR A 288 10.92 -4.91 7.93
C THR A 288 11.58 -6.21 8.41
N PRO A 289 11.35 -7.35 7.73
CA PRO A 289 12.04 -8.61 8.03
C PRO A 289 13.56 -8.50 7.91
N ILE A 290 14.30 -9.28 8.71
CA ILE A 290 15.76 -9.19 8.79
C ILE A 290 16.47 -9.34 7.44
N HIS A 291 16.03 -10.26 6.58
CA HIS A 291 16.64 -10.44 5.26
C HIS A 291 16.50 -9.20 4.37
N SER A 292 15.37 -8.50 4.49
CA SER A 292 15.12 -7.26 3.76
C SER A 292 15.93 -6.11 4.35
N LEU A 293 16.14 -6.05 5.67
CA LEU A 293 17.07 -5.10 6.30
C LEU A 293 18.51 -5.29 5.79
N VAL A 294 18.95 -6.54 5.60
CA VAL A 294 20.27 -6.81 4.99
C VAL A 294 20.34 -6.24 3.58
N LEU A 295 19.31 -6.46 2.75
CA LEU A 295 19.24 -5.89 1.40
C LEU A 295 19.27 -4.35 1.43
N LEU A 296 18.59 -3.72 2.40
CA LEU A 296 18.67 -2.28 2.59
C LEU A 296 20.11 -1.84 2.94
N GLY A 297 20.81 -2.54 3.83
CA GLY A 297 22.22 -2.23 4.11
C GLY A 297 23.10 -2.31 2.85
N LEU A 298 22.87 -3.33 2.01
CA LEU A 298 23.60 -3.52 0.75
C LEU A 298 23.25 -2.48 -0.33
N LEU A 299 22.11 -1.79 -0.22
CA LEU A 299 21.68 -0.79 -1.18
C LEU A 299 22.69 0.37 -1.28
N ILE A 300 23.34 0.73 -0.17
CA ILE A 300 24.33 1.83 -0.07
C ILE A 300 25.55 1.58 -0.98
N LEU A 301 25.87 0.31 -1.24
CA LEU A 301 27.01 -0.07 -2.09
C LEU A 301 26.70 0.05 -3.59
N SER A 302 25.42 0.14 -3.95
CA SER A 302 24.96 0.06 -5.34
C SER A 302 25.53 1.16 -6.26
N PRO A 303 25.69 2.44 -5.84
CA PRO A 303 26.27 3.47 -6.71
C PRO A 303 27.76 3.21 -7.00
N PHE A 304 28.51 2.74 -6.00
CA PHE A 304 29.94 2.50 -6.11
C PHE A 304 30.26 1.30 -7.03
N MET A 305 29.39 0.30 -7.06
CA MET A 305 29.55 -0.91 -7.88
C MET A 305 29.36 -0.69 -9.39
N LEU A 306 28.83 0.46 -9.79
CA LEU A 306 28.66 0.87 -11.19
C LEU A 306 29.53 2.06 -11.59
N PHE A 307 30.37 2.58 -10.68
CA PHE A 307 31.23 3.72 -10.99
C PHE A 307 32.15 3.41 -12.19
N GLY A 308 32.16 4.30 -13.18
CA GLY A 308 32.95 4.16 -14.41
C GLY A 308 32.40 3.18 -15.46
N LYS A 309 31.23 2.57 -15.25
CA LYS A 309 30.60 1.71 -16.26
C LYS A 309 29.80 2.51 -17.29
N LYS A 310 29.69 1.96 -18.51
CA LYS A 310 28.82 2.53 -19.55
C LYS A 310 27.35 2.41 -19.12
N PRO A 311 26.48 3.35 -19.53
CA PRO A 311 25.05 3.23 -19.30
C PRO A 311 24.49 1.94 -19.90
N ASP A 312 23.82 1.16 -19.06
CA ASP A 312 23.09 -0.06 -19.39
C ASP A 312 21.76 -0.11 -18.62
N GLY A 313 20.99 -1.19 -18.79
CA GLY A 313 19.70 -1.36 -18.11
C GLY A 313 19.82 -1.27 -16.59
N ILE A 314 20.90 -1.81 -15.99
CA ILE A 314 21.09 -1.76 -14.54
C ILE A 314 21.40 -0.34 -14.06
N LEU A 315 22.22 0.43 -14.78
CA LEU A 315 22.48 1.82 -14.42
C LEU A 315 21.20 2.66 -14.49
N ASN A 316 20.35 2.43 -15.50
CA ASN A 316 19.05 3.10 -15.60
C ASN A 316 18.13 2.72 -14.44
N LEU A 317 18.06 1.43 -14.07
CA LEU A 317 17.29 0.99 -12.90
C LEU A 317 17.78 1.66 -11.63
N LEU A 318 19.09 1.65 -11.36
CA LEU A 318 19.64 2.30 -10.18
C LEU A 318 19.38 3.81 -10.20
N GLY A 319 19.53 4.47 -11.35
CA GLY A 319 19.24 5.89 -11.50
C GLY A 319 17.79 6.24 -11.18
N VAL A 320 16.83 5.47 -11.70
CA VAL A 320 15.40 5.61 -11.37
C VAL A 320 15.18 5.35 -9.87
N SER A 321 15.72 4.24 -9.34
CA SER A 321 15.55 3.86 -7.95
C SER A 321 16.06 4.92 -6.98
N TRP A 322 17.26 5.43 -7.19
CA TRP A 322 17.84 6.50 -6.37
C TRP A 322 17.10 7.81 -6.54
N THR A 323 16.67 8.17 -7.75
CA THR A 323 15.89 9.40 -7.97
C THR A 323 14.57 9.35 -7.21
N ILE A 324 13.79 8.26 -7.34
CA ILE A 324 12.52 8.09 -6.63
C ILE A 324 12.73 8.10 -5.12
N THR A 325 13.73 7.36 -4.63
CA THR A 325 14.02 7.26 -3.20
C THR A 325 14.43 8.61 -2.62
N LEU A 326 15.38 9.30 -3.25
CA LEU A 326 15.88 10.59 -2.77
C LEU A 326 14.81 11.66 -2.84
N LEU A 327 14.02 11.72 -3.92
CA LEU A 327 12.92 12.69 -4.03
C LEU A 327 11.82 12.42 -3.00
N ALA A 328 11.51 11.15 -2.72
CA ALA A 328 10.55 10.78 -1.69
C ALA A 328 11.01 11.25 -0.30
N PHE A 329 12.25 10.94 0.12
CA PHE A 329 12.77 11.41 1.40
C PHE A 329 12.95 12.93 1.45
N PHE A 330 13.41 13.55 0.37
CA PHE A 330 13.51 15.00 0.27
C PHE A 330 12.14 15.68 0.41
N SER A 331 11.08 15.08 -0.16
CA SER A 331 9.71 15.60 -0.01
C SER A 331 9.25 15.59 1.45
N VAL A 332 9.67 14.61 2.24
CA VAL A 332 9.37 14.56 3.68
C VAL A 332 10.01 15.72 4.43
N ILE A 333 11.27 16.03 4.07
CA ILE A 333 12.04 17.10 4.73
C ILE A 333 11.52 18.48 4.34
N VAL A 334 11.18 18.68 3.07
CA VAL A 334 10.81 20.01 2.54
C VAL A 334 9.34 20.35 2.75
N PHE A 335 8.45 19.39 2.51
CA PHE A 335 7.02 19.64 2.55
C PHE A 335 6.36 19.21 3.87
N SER A 336 7.08 18.48 4.73
CA SER A 336 6.57 17.92 5.99
C SER A 336 5.15 17.34 5.80
N PRO A 337 4.97 16.40 4.85
CA PRO A 337 3.67 15.87 4.52
C PRO A 337 3.10 15.17 5.75
N VAL A 338 1.77 15.15 5.82
CA VAL A 338 1.03 14.45 6.87
C VAL A 338 1.37 12.95 6.83
N LEU A 339 2.10 12.47 7.85
CA LEU A 339 2.44 11.06 8.02
C LEU A 339 1.53 10.45 9.09
N TYR A 340 1.03 9.24 8.85
CA TYR A 340 0.25 8.47 9.81
C TYR A 340 0.19 7.01 9.37
N ASN A 341 -0.24 6.11 10.25
CA ASN A 341 -0.48 4.71 9.94
C ASN A 341 0.76 3.99 9.38
N GLY A 342 1.92 4.27 9.99
CA GLY A 342 3.23 3.76 9.60
C GLY A 342 3.74 4.36 8.29
N TRP A 343 4.30 3.50 7.43
CA TRP A 343 4.92 3.92 6.17
C TRP A 343 4.06 3.59 4.94
N ARG A 344 2.75 3.37 5.11
CA ARG A 344 1.85 2.94 4.02
C ARG A 344 1.89 3.88 2.81
N HIS A 345 1.97 5.20 3.05
CA HIS A 345 2.04 6.22 1.99
C HIS A 345 3.34 6.20 1.19
N PHE A 346 4.39 5.61 1.77
CA PHE A 346 5.72 5.49 1.18
C PHE A 346 5.99 4.10 0.62
N GLN A 347 5.02 3.18 0.64
CA GLN A 347 5.21 1.83 0.11
C GLN A 347 5.71 1.83 -1.34
N PHE A 348 5.38 2.84 -2.13
CA PHE A 348 5.88 3.01 -3.50
C PHE A 348 7.42 3.01 -3.62
N ILE A 349 8.18 3.40 -2.58
CA ILE A 349 9.65 3.37 -2.63
C ILE A 349 10.22 1.96 -2.43
N TRP A 350 9.43 1.02 -1.89
CA TRP A 350 9.94 -0.28 -1.45
C TRP A 350 10.65 -1.09 -2.54
N PRO A 351 10.10 -1.24 -3.77
CA PRO A 351 10.81 -1.92 -4.85
C PRO A 351 12.13 -1.23 -5.21
N PHE A 352 12.16 0.10 -5.13
CA PHE A 352 13.33 0.92 -5.47
C PHE A 352 14.41 0.90 -4.39
N LEU A 353 14.07 0.55 -3.15
CA LEU A 353 15.05 0.26 -2.10
C LEU A 353 15.62 -1.16 -2.23
N ILE A 354 14.75 -2.14 -2.53
CA ILE A 354 15.13 -3.56 -2.52
C ILE A 354 15.90 -3.98 -3.77
N LEU A 355 15.50 -3.53 -4.96
CA LEU A 355 16.15 -3.92 -6.21
C LEU A 355 17.65 -3.56 -6.25
N PRO A 356 18.09 -2.36 -5.84
CA PRO A 356 19.52 -2.05 -5.70
C PRO A 356 20.23 -2.95 -4.70
N GLY A 357 19.59 -3.28 -3.57
CA GLY A 357 20.13 -4.21 -2.57
C GLY A 357 20.36 -5.62 -3.14
N VAL A 358 19.39 -6.13 -3.92
CA VAL A 358 19.50 -7.43 -4.60
C VAL A 358 20.59 -7.42 -5.67
N PHE A 359 20.74 -6.30 -6.40
CA PHE A 359 21.85 -6.12 -7.33
C PHE A 359 23.20 -6.17 -6.61
N SER A 360 23.36 -5.41 -5.53
CA SER A 360 24.58 -5.38 -4.72
C SER A 360 24.94 -6.76 -4.17
N LEU A 361 23.95 -7.52 -3.65
CA LEU A 361 24.14 -8.90 -3.22
C LEU A 361 24.70 -9.76 -4.36
N GLY A 362 24.14 -9.63 -5.56
CA GLY A 362 24.64 -10.32 -6.76
C GLY A 362 26.10 -10.03 -7.08
N GLN A 363 26.53 -8.77 -6.95
CA GLN A 363 27.92 -8.38 -7.18
C GLN A 363 28.85 -8.93 -6.09
N ILE A 364 28.44 -8.89 -4.82
CA ILE A 364 29.23 -9.42 -3.70
C ILE A 364 29.41 -10.93 -3.84
N LEU A 365 28.33 -11.68 -4.10
CA LEU A 365 28.40 -13.13 -4.27
C LEU A 365 29.28 -13.52 -5.48
N LYS A 366 29.25 -12.73 -6.55
CA LYS A 366 30.16 -12.89 -7.68
C LYS A 366 31.62 -12.64 -7.27
N MET A 367 31.90 -11.59 -6.50
CA MET A 367 33.23 -11.26 -5.99
C MET A 367 33.79 -12.36 -5.07
N LEU A 368 32.93 -12.92 -4.21
CA LEU A 368 33.24 -14.06 -3.34
C LEU A 368 33.30 -15.40 -4.09
N ARG A 369 33.05 -15.41 -5.41
CA ARG A 369 33.06 -16.61 -6.27
C ARG A 369 32.16 -17.74 -5.75
N THR A 370 31.01 -17.40 -5.17
CA THR A 370 30.08 -18.40 -4.64
C THR A 370 29.49 -19.27 -5.76
N SER A 371 29.21 -20.53 -5.44
CA SER A 371 28.56 -21.45 -6.38
C SER A 371 27.08 -21.09 -6.59
N LEU A 372 26.53 -21.48 -7.75
CA LEU A 372 25.10 -21.29 -8.02
C LEU A 372 24.21 -22.01 -6.99
N GLY A 373 24.69 -23.13 -6.43
CA GLY A 373 23.99 -23.87 -5.37
C GLY A 373 23.83 -23.03 -4.10
N ILE A 374 24.88 -22.33 -3.66
CA ILE A 374 24.84 -21.42 -2.51
C ILE A 374 23.83 -20.29 -2.77
N ASN A 375 23.87 -19.68 -3.95
CA ASN A 375 22.98 -18.56 -4.29
C ASN A 375 21.50 -19.00 -4.31
N LYS A 376 21.22 -20.21 -4.82
CA LYS A 376 19.89 -20.83 -4.75
C LYS A 376 19.48 -21.15 -3.31
N GLY A 377 20.43 -21.61 -2.48
CA GLY A 377 20.22 -21.84 -1.04
C GLY A 377 19.82 -20.57 -0.30
N ILE A 378 20.47 -19.44 -0.58
CA ILE A 378 20.10 -18.13 -0.03
C ILE A 378 18.67 -17.76 -0.44
N ALA A 379 18.34 -17.88 -1.74
CA ALA A 379 17.00 -17.59 -2.23
C ALA A 379 15.93 -18.48 -1.56
N PHE A 380 16.23 -19.76 -1.36
CA PHE A 380 15.36 -20.70 -0.65
C PHE A 380 15.15 -20.30 0.81
N LEU A 381 16.22 -19.99 1.56
CA LEU A 381 16.13 -19.56 2.95
C LEU A 381 15.30 -18.27 3.10
N VAL A 382 15.52 -17.29 2.23
CA VAL A 382 14.76 -16.03 2.22
C VAL A 382 13.27 -16.29 1.94
N SER A 383 12.96 -17.19 0.99
CA SER A 383 11.59 -17.59 0.66
C SER A 383 10.90 -18.27 1.83
N THR A 384 11.54 -19.30 2.40
CA THR A 384 11.00 -20.08 3.52
C THR A 384 10.77 -19.21 4.75
N TYR A 385 11.72 -18.33 5.09
CA TYR A 385 11.55 -17.42 6.22
C TYR A 385 10.42 -16.42 5.98
N SER A 386 10.27 -15.88 4.77
CA SER A 386 9.17 -14.95 4.46
C SER A 386 7.81 -15.64 4.54
N ILE A 387 7.70 -16.87 4.01
CA ILE A 387 6.48 -17.68 4.10
C ILE A 387 6.14 -17.98 5.57
N TYR A 388 7.15 -18.32 6.39
CA TYR A 388 6.97 -18.50 7.82
C TYR A 388 6.39 -17.24 8.48
N LEU A 389 6.93 -16.06 8.19
CA LEU A 389 6.41 -14.80 8.73
C LEU A 389 4.95 -14.55 8.32
N LEU A 390 4.59 -14.82 7.06
CA LEU A 390 3.21 -14.67 6.59
C LEU A 390 2.28 -15.63 7.32
N TYR A 391 2.67 -16.90 7.47
CA TYR A 391 1.89 -17.90 8.19
C TYR A 391 1.71 -17.51 9.66
N SER A 392 2.78 -17.09 10.32
CA SER A 392 2.78 -16.72 11.74
C SER A 392 1.90 -15.51 12.07
N PHE A 393 1.71 -14.60 11.11
CA PHE A 393 0.87 -13.42 11.26
C PHE A 393 -0.48 -13.53 10.56
N PHE A 394 -0.83 -14.65 9.95
CA PHE A 394 -2.07 -14.78 9.18
C PHE A 394 -3.33 -14.56 10.06
N PRO A 395 -4.37 -13.84 9.59
CA PRO A 395 -4.44 -13.02 8.36
C PRO A 395 -3.83 -11.61 8.48
N TYR A 396 -3.47 -11.19 9.69
CA TYR A 396 -2.99 -9.85 10.05
C TYR A 396 -1.50 -9.59 9.77
N SER A 397 -0.99 -10.03 8.62
CA SER A 397 0.40 -9.79 8.21
C SER A 397 0.77 -8.30 8.11
N HIS A 398 -0.21 -7.41 7.96
CA HIS A 398 -0.02 -5.95 8.04
C HIS A 398 0.32 -5.42 9.43
N CYS A 399 0.05 -6.21 10.48
CA CYS A 399 0.40 -5.92 11.87
C CYS A 399 1.84 -6.32 12.22
N TYR A 400 2.63 -6.82 11.26
CA TYR A 400 3.98 -7.32 11.51
C TYR A 400 4.93 -6.26 12.08
N PHE A 401 5.67 -6.66 13.12
CA PHE A 401 6.88 -6.02 13.62
C PHE A 401 7.98 -7.07 13.72
N ASN A 402 9.23 -6.68 13.50
CA ASN A 402 10.37 -7.58 13.68
C ASN A 402 10.77 -7.69 15.15
N SER A 403 11.70 -8.59 15.44
CA SER A 403 12.15 -8.92 16.80
C SER A 403 12.87 -7.80 17.55
N THR A 404 13.04 -6.61 16.97
CA THR A 404 13.65 -5.45 17.66
C THR A 404 12.66 -4.72 18.56
N VAL A 405 11.36 -4.98 18.41
CA VAL A 405 10.30 -4.37 19.22
C VAL A 405 9.56 -5.46 19.98
N GLU A 406 9.66 -5.41 21.30
CA GLU A 406 8.84 -6.23 22.19
C GLU A 406 7.48 -5.54 22.40
N ARG A 407 6.38 -6.32 22.36
CA ARG A 407 4.99 -5.86 22.56
C ARG A 407 4.67 -4.54 21.82
N PRO A 408 4.64 -4.55 20.48
CA PRO A 408 4.49 -3.33 19.69
C PRO A 408 3.25 -2.49 20.03
N SER A 409 2.14 -3.14 20.42
CA SER A 409 0.87 -2.50 20.78
C SER A 409 1.00 -1.45 21.89
N ILE A 410 2.02 -1.52 22.75
CA ILE A 410 2.24 -0.55 23.83
C ILE A 410 2.74 0.79 23.28
N ASN A 411 3.54 0.76 22.21
CA ASN A 411 4.27 1.92 21.73
C ASN A 411 3.87 2.37 20.33
N TYR A 412 3.16 1.54 19.57
CA TYR A 412 2.89 1.78 18.16
C TYR A 412 1.48 1.33 17.76
N GLU A 413 0.94 1.96 16.73
CA GLU A 413 -0.27 1.47 16.05
C GLU A 413 0.01 0.13 15.36
N VAL A 414 -0.78 -0.89 15.72
CA VAL A 414 -0.64 -2.25 15.19
C VAL A 414 -1.67 -2.49 14.09
N ASP A 415 -2.95 -2.61 14.43
CA ASP A 415 -4.05 -2.82 13.49
C ASP A 415 -4.78 -1.50 13.15
N TYR A 416 -4.01 -0.52 12.66
CA TYR A 416 -4.53 0.79 12.26
C TYR A 416 -5.51 0.72 11.07
N TRP A 417 -5.62 -0.43 10.40
CA TRP A 417 -6.64 -0.68 9.38
C TRP A 417 -7.96 -1.20 9.96
N GLY A 418 -7.93 -1.79 11.16
CA GLY A 418 -9.09 -2.32 11.87
C GLY A 418 -9.66 -3.60 11.26
N LEU A 419 -8.82 -4.44 10.66
CA LEU A 419 -9.28 -5.68 10.02
C LEU A 419 -9.63 -6.77 11.03
N SER A 420 -9.04 -6.71 12.23
CA SER A 420 -9.24 -7.72 13.27
C SER A 420 -10.63 -7.68 13.91
N PHE A 421 -11.38 -6.58 13.73
CA PHE A 421 -12.75 -6.47 14.21
C PHE A 421 -13.66 -7.56 13.64
N LYS A 422 -13.40 -8.07 12.43
CA LYS A 422 -14.15 -9.20 11.87
C LYS A 422 -14.04 -10.46 12.74
N GLU A 423 -12.82 -10.84 13.14
CA GLU A 423 -12.61 -12.00 14.03
C GLU A 423 -13.20 -11.74 15.42
N ALA A 424 -13.17 -10.50 15.90
CA ALA A 424 -13.83 -10.10 17.14
C ALA A 424 -15.35 -10.33 17.09
N PHE A 425 -16.02 -9.91 16.00
CA PHE A 425 -17.46 -10.13 15.83
C PHE A 425 -17.82 -11.59 15.59
N ASN A 426 -17.02 -12.34 14.83
CA ASN A 426 -17.21 -13.79 14.71
C ASN A 426 -17.20 -14.49 16.08
N TRP A 427 -16.30 -14.06 16.98
CA TRP A 427 -16.26 -14.58 18.35
C TRP A 427 -17.48 -14.15 19.18
N LEU A 428 -17.88 -12.88 19.10
CA LEU A 428 -19.06 -12.37 19.81
C LEU A 428 -20.34 -13.06 19.35
N GLU A 429 -20.52 -13.25 18.05
CA GLU A 429 -21.64 -14.01 17.46
C GLU A 429 -21.71 -15.40 18.05
N ALA A 430 -20.59 -16.13 18.09
CA ALA A 430 -20.54 -17.47 18.64
C ALA A 430 -20.90 -17.56 20.14
N LYS A 431 -20.80 -16.45 20.90
CA LYS A 431 -21.05 -16.42 22.35
C LYS A 431 -22.34 -15.71 22.77
N GLN A 432 -22.84 -14.79 21.95
CA GLN A 432 -23.94 -13.87 22.28
C GLN A 432 -25.13 -13.96 21.32
N THR A 433 -25.13 -14.86 20.33
CA THR A 433 -26.33 -15.13 19.54
C THR A 433 -27.49 -15.56 20.46
N GLY A 434 -28.66 -14.91 20.30
CA GLY A 434 -29.84 -15.14 21.14
C GLY A 434 -29.79 -14.48 22.53
N LYS A 435 -28.75 -13.67 22.83
CA LYS A 435 -28.64 -12.86 24.04
C LYS A 435 -28.74 -11.37 23.70
N LYS A 436 -28.85 -10.54 24.73
CA LYS A 436 -28.79 -9.09 24.59
C LYS A 436 -27.50 -8.56 25.21
N ALA A 437 -26.74 -7.81 24.43
CA ALA A 437 -25.57 -7.11 24.89
C ALA A 437 -25.38 -5.79 24.13
N ASN A 438 -24.93 -4.76 24.83
CA ASN A 438 -24.41 -3.54 24.25
C ASN A 438 -22.91 -3.72 23.99
N VAL A 439 -22.47 -3.47 22.76
CA VAL A 439 -21.07 -3.57 22.36
C VAL A 439 -20.54 -2.20 22.00
N TRP A 440 -19.46 -1.79 22.63
CA TRP A 440 -18.70 -0.60 22.25
C TRP A 440 -17.48 -1.01 21.42
N VAL A 441 -17.17 -0.23 20.39
CA VAL A 441 -16.02 -0.45 19.51
C VAL A 441 -15.14 0.80 19.46
N SER A 442 -13.82 0.64 19.45
CA SER A 442 -12.91 1.79 19.53
C SER A 442 -12.86 2.65 18.27
N ASP A 443 -13.10 2.02 17.12
CA ASP A 443 -12.81 2.60 15.81
C ASP A 443 -13.96 2.38 14.81
N LYS A 444 -13.99 3.18 13.74
CA LYS A 444 -14.97 3.04 12.66
C LYS A 444 -14.99 1.63 12.05
N PRO A 445 -13.87 0.93 11.77
CA PRO A 445 -13.90 -0.44 11.28
C PRO A 445 -14.66 -1.39 12.20
N GLY A 446 -14.71 -1.15 13.50
CA GLY A 446 -15.60 -1.91 14.39
C GLY A 446 -17.06 -1.76 13.99
N LYS A 447 -17.52 -0.53 13.75
CA LYS A 447 -18.88 -0.26 13.25
C LYS A 447 -19.11 -0.93 11.89
N LEU A 448 -18.13 -0.86 10.99
CA LEU A 448 -18.23 -1.41 9.63
C LEU A 448 -18.24 -2.95 9.60
N ASN A 449 -17.49 -3.60 10.49
CA ASN A 449 -17.43 -5.06 10.56
C ASN A 449 -18.64 -5.63 11.31
N TYR A 450 -19.27 -4.88 12.22
CA TYR A 450 -20.57 -5.26 12.80
C TYR A 450 -21.66 -5.40 11.73
N GLU A 451 -21.63 -4.60 10.66
CA GLU A 451 -22.59 -4.74 9.55
C GLU A 451 -22.44 -6.07 8.78
N LEU A 452 -21.30 -6.73 8.89
CA LEU A 452 -21.09 -8.07 8.33
C LEU A 452 -21.67 -9.18 9.23
N SER A 453 -22.08 -8.86 10.45
CA SER A 453 -22.63 -9.84 11.38
C SER A 453 -23.99 -10.35 10.95
N ASN A 454 -24.28 -11.60 11.33
CA ASN A 454 -25.56 -12.23 11.02
C ASN A 454 -26.75 -11.54 11.72
N GLU A 455 -27.94 -11.60 11.11
CA GLU A 455 -29.15 -10.92 11.64
C GLU A 455 -29.53 -11.41 13.04
N ALA A 456 -29.38 -12.71 13.34
CA ALA A 456 -29.73 -13.26 14.66
C ALA A 456 -28.86 -12.69 15.80
N TYR A 457 -27.62 -12.31 15.50
CA TYR A 457 -26.78 -11.57 16.44
C TYR A 457 -27.24 -10.13 16.59
N LYS A 458 -27.53 -9.45 15.47
CA LYS A 458 -27.96 -8.04 15.46
C LYS A 458 -29.34 -7.81 16.09
N ASP A 459 -30.23 -8.80 16.07
CA ASP A 459 -31.55 -8.76 16.71
C ASP A 459 -31.47 -8.54 18.24
N GLY A 460 -30.42 -9.08 18.88
CA GLY A 460 -30.22 -9.01 20.32
C GLY A 460 -29.10 -8.06 20.75
N ASN A 461 -28.06 -7.92 19.92
CA ASN A 461 -26.84 -7.21 20.26
C ASN A 461 -26.71 -5.95 19.42
N ARG A 462 -26.43 -4.82 20.07
CA ARG A 462 -26.36 -3.51 19.42
C ARG A 462 -25.08 -2.78 19.75
N LEU A 463 -24.61 -1.96 18.81
CA LEU A 463 -23.53 -1.03 19.09
C LEU A 463 -24.02 0.08 20.01
N THR A 464 -23.22 0.43 21.02
CA THR A 464 -23.44 1.60 21.89
C THR A 464 -22.34 2.63 21.67
N PRO A 465 -22.68 3.94 21.54
CA PRO A 465 -21.69 5.00 21.57
C PRO A 465 -21.14 5.26 22.98
N ASP A 466 -21.90 4.88 24.01
CA ASP A 466 -21.52 5.05 25.42
C ASP A 466 -20.79 3.81 25.94
N ILE A 467 -19.49 3.97 26.21
CA ILE A 467 -18.63 2.92 26.77
C ILE A 467 -19.07 2.46 28.16
N GLN A 468 -19.72 3.32 28.95
CA GLN A 468 -20.17 2.97 30.31
C GLN A 468 -21.39 2.04 30.28
N GLN A 469 -22.19 2.13 29.22
CA GLN A 469 -23.35 1.26 28.98
C GLN A 469 -22.98 -0.04 28.24
N ALA A 470 -21.71 -0.22 27.89
CA ALA A 470 -21.25 -1.37 27.14
C ALA A 470 -21.05 -2.59 28.06
N ASP A 471 -21.61 -3.73 27.63
CA ASP A 471 -21.33 -5.04 28.22
C ASP A 471 -20.00 -5.60 27.69
N PHE A 472 -19.68 -5.29 26.43
CA PHE A 472 -18.41 -5.64 25.78
C PHE A 472 -17.75 -4.42 25.18
N ILE A 473 -16.43 -4.33 25.35
CA ILE A 473 -15.60 -3.29 24.77
C ILE A 473 -14.59 -3.97 23.84
N VAL A 474 -14.63 -3.63 22.56
CA VAL A 474 -13.75 -4.18 21.52
C VAL A 474 -12.77 -3.11 21.07
N THR A 475 -11.46 -3.35 21.19
CA THR A 475 -10.42 -2.38 20.83
C THR A 475 -9.22 -3.02 20.16
N ASN A 476 -8.74 -2.38 19.09
CA ASN A 476 -7.48 -2.68 18.39
C ASN A 476 -6.30 -1.81 18.89
N TYR A 477 -6.48 -1.08 19.99
CA TYR A 477 -5.47 -0.23 20.62
C TYR A 477 -4.97 0.98 19.82
N CYS A 478 -5.55 1.27 18.65
CA CYS A 478 -5.03 2.28 17.73
C CYS A 478 -5.69 3.66 17.91
N HIS A 479 -7.02 3.71 17.91
CA HIS A 479 -7.76 4.96 18.09
C HIS A 479 -8.82 4.82 19.19
N PHE A 480 -9.26 5.96 19.72
CA PHE A 480 -10.29 6.02 20.75
C PHE A 480 -11.14 7.27 20.53
N GLU A 481 -12.40 7.09 20.12
CA GLU A 481 -13.40 8.18 20.13
C GLU A 481 -13.68 8.57 21.59
N THR A 482 -13.51 9.84 21.95
CA THR A 482 -14.00 10.37 23.23
C THR A 482 -15.49 10.73 23.14
N ILE A 483 -16.17 10.66 24.29
CA ILE A 483 -17.62 10.84 24.43
C ILE A 483 -18.08 12.27 24.07
N ASP A 484 -17.22 13.28 24.20
CA ASP A 484 -17.58 14.70 23.98
C ASP A 484 -16.54 15.42 23.10
N GLY A 485 -16.75 15.40 21.78
CA GLY A 485 -16.33 16.47 20.88
C GLY A 485 -14.87 16.51 20.39
N GLN A 486 -14.73 16.31 19.07
CA GLN A 486 -13.68 16.79 18.15
C GLN A 486 -12.19 16.50 18.42
N VAL A 487 -11.80 15.85 19.51
CA VAL A 487 -10.40 15.46 19.74
C VAL A 487 -10.32 14.00 20.21
N TRP A 488 -9.66 13.17 19.41
CA TRP A 488 -9.23 11.82 19.76
C TRP A 488 -8.29 11.89 20.98
N ASN A 489 -8.79 11.76 22.21
CA ASN A 489 -7.94 11.84 23.42
C ASN A 489 -7.94 10.53 24.25
N GLN A 490 -6.72 10.18 24.63
CA GLN A 490 -6.20 9.34 25.73
C GLN A 490 -7.16 8.37 26.45
N LEU A 491 -7.16 7.11 25.99
CA LEU A 491 -7.47 5.95 26.85
C LEU A 491 -6.22 5.11 27.19
N ARG A 492 -5.01 5.52 26.77
CA ARG A 492 -3.75 4.90 27.21
C ARG A 492 -2.76 5.93 27.71
N VAL A 493 -2.53 5.93 29.02
CA VAL A 493 -1.30 6.41 29.65
C VAL A 493 -0.64 5.18 30.27
N GLY A 494 0.31 4.55 29.55
CA GLY A 494 0.98 3.33 30.00
C GLY A 494 0.22 2.02 29.75
N ASN A 495 0.51 0.99 30.56
CA ASN A 495 0.11 -0.43 30.36
C ASN A 495 -1.37 -0.76 30.66
N THR A 496 -2.19 0.21 31.05
CA THR A 496 -3.54 -0.07 31.54
C THR A 496 -4.60 0.53 30.62
N PHE A 497 -5.49 -0.32 30.11
CA PHE A 497 -6.82 0.10 29.69
C PHE A 497 -7.47 0.78 30.92
N PRO A 498 -8.15 1.92 30.76
CA PRO A 498 -8.51 2.79 31.89
C PRO A 498 -9.58 2.17 32.79
N TYR A 499 -10.19 1.08 32.34
CA TYR A 499 -11.10 0.27 33.11
C TYR A 499 -10.37 -1.03 33.45
N ASN A 500 -10.18 -1.33 34.74
CA ASN A 500 -9.70 -2.62 35.24
C ASN A 500 -10.72 -3.73 34.93
N LEU A 501 -10.95 -3.99 33.65
CA LEU A 501 -11.92 -4.95 33.16
C LEU A 501 -11.24 -6.26 32.83
N PRO A 502 -11.90 -7.40 33.10
CA PRO A 502 -11.40 -8.69 32.67
C PRO A 502 -11.37 -8.75 31.14
N GLU A 503 -10.19 -9.03 30.59
CA GLU A 503 -10.03 -9.41 29.19
C GLU A 503 -10.64 -10.79 28.99
N THR A 504 -11.62 -10.90 28.10
CA THR A 504 -12.36 -12.14 27.85
C THR A 504 -11.96 -12.83 26.56
N TYR A 505 -11.40 -12.08 25.61
CA TYR A 505 -10.86 -12.61 24.37
C TYR A 505 -9.76 -11.67 23.86
N LYS A 506 -8.74 -12.26 23.24
CA LYS A 506 -7.59 -11.55 22.70
C LYS A 506 -7.15 -12.18 21.38
N ILE A 507 -6.92 -11.34 20.39
CA ILE A 507 -6.29 -11.70 19.12
C ILE A 507 -4.80 -11.36 19.25
N GLU A 508 -3.98 -12.39 19.32
CA GLU A 508 -2.52 -12.29 19.35
C GLU A 508 -1.93 -13.10 18.19
N ARG A 509 -0.89 -12.56 17.53
CA ARG A 509 -0.09 -13.29 16.55
C ARG A 509 1.38 -13.06 16.83
N SER A 510 2.11 -14.14 17.08
CA SER A 510 3.56 -14.11 17.34
C SER A 510 4.00 -13.08 18.39
N GLY A 511 3.27 -12.98 19.52
CA GLY A 511 3.57 -12.05 20.60
C GLY A 511 3.20 -10.58 20.31
N VAL A 512 2.49 -10.31 19.22
CA VAL A 512 1.91 -9.00 18.91
C VAL A 512 0.42 -9.01 19.24
N ASP A 513 0.04 -8.15 20.17
CA ASP A 513 -1.36 -7.93 20.54
C ASP A 513 -2.04 -7.09 19.46
N ILE A 514 -3.07 -7.64 18.83
CA ILE A 514 -3.76 -7.01 17.69
C ILE A 514 -5.06 -6.37 18.14
N LEU A 515 -5.86 -7.10 18.90
CA LEU A 515 -7.17 -6.66 19.40
C LEU A 515 -7.55 -7.41 20.67
N SER A 516 -8.32 -6.76 21.54
CA SER A 516 -8.95 -7.41 22.69
C SER A 516 -10.42 -7.07 22.87
N ILE A 517 -11.11 -7.98 23.54
CA ILE A 517 -12.50 -7.83 24.00
C ILE A 517 -12.52 -7.90 25.53
N TYR A 518 -12.89 -6.80 26.15
CA TYR A 518 -13.13 -6.71 27.58
C TYR A 518 -14.62 -6.87 27.87
N ARG A 519 -14.94 -7.46 29.02
CA ARG A 519 -16.33 -7.58 29.47
C ARG A 519 -16.55 -6.70 30.69
N ASN A 520 -17.56 -5.85 30.63
CA ASN A 520 -18.02 -5.09 31.77
C ASN A 520 -18.81 -6.01 32.72
N SER A 521 -18.61 -5.84 34.02
CA SER A 521 -19.26 -6.69 35.05
C SER A 521 -20.57 -6.09 35.57
N ASN A 522 -21.04 -4.99 34.96
CA ASN A 522 -22.27 -4.30 35.35
C ASN A 522 -23.52 -5.16 35.17
#